data_AF-A0A662FS12-F1
#
_entry.id   AF-A0A662FS12-F1
#
_cell.length_a   1.000
_cell.length_b   1.000
_cell.length_c   1.000
_cell.angle_alpha   90.00
_cell.angle_beta   90.00
_cell.angle_gamma   90.00
#
_symmetry.space_group_name_H-M   'P 1'
#
loop_
_entity.id
_entity.type
_entity.pdbx_description
1 polymer ?
#
loop_
_entity_poly.entity_id
_entity_poly.type
_entity_poly.pdbx_seq_one_letter_code
_entity_poly.pdbx_strand_id
1 'polypeptide(L)' 'MNALEKTFEAASPREGQITLDAGCGTGLLTTMLASRKAEVVAIDVSAGQLRQLRKKIRRHDNYYSLNPGRRNKTSNKR' A
#
# COMPACT_ATOMS: atom_id res chain seq x y z
N MET A 1 -21.02 -7.33 -7.99
CA MET A 1 -19.92 -6.38 -7.70
C MET A 1 -19.67 -6.33 -6.20
N ASN A 2 -18.47 -6.70 -5.75
CA ASN A 2 -18.10 -6.64 -4.34
C ASN A 2 -17.66 -5.21 -3.93
N ALA A 3 -17.47 -4.97 -2.63
CA ALA A 3 -17.10 -3.64 -2.13
C ALA A 3 -15.77 -3.13 -2.72
N LEU A 4 -14.79 -4.03 -2.91
CA LEU A 4 -13.48 -3.70 -3.46
C LEU A 4 -13.57 -3.22 -4.91
N GLU A 5 -14.35 -3.90 -5.75
CA GLU A 5 -14.60 -3.52 -7.14
C GLU A 5 -15.27 -2.14 -7.24
N LYS A 6 -16.24 -1.86 -6.37
CA LYS A 6 -16.88 -0.54 -6.29
C LYS A 6 -15.89 0.56 -5.90
N THR A 7 -15.02 0.30 -4.92
CA THR A 7 -13.97 1.25 -4.53
C THR A 7 -13.01 1.54 -5.68
N PHE A 8 -12.62 0.51 -6.43
CA PHE A 8 -11.73 0.67 -7.57
C PHE A 8 -12.36 1.44 -8.73
N GLU A 9 -13.61 1.15 -9.04
CA GLU A 9 -14.37 1.89 -10.03
C GLU A 9 -14.51 3.37 -9.64
N ALA A 10 -14.87 3.65 -8.38
CA ALA A 10 -14.97 5.00 -7.85
C ALA A 10 -13.62 5.74 -7.86
N ALA A 11 -12.52 5.03 -7.57
CA ALA A 11 -11.17 5.60 -7.64
C ALA A 11 -10.74 5.93 -9.08
N SER A 12 -11.28 5.23 -10.08
CA SER A 12 -11.06 5.46 -11.52
C SER A 12 -9.58 5.75 -11.88
N PRO A 13 -8.64 4.87 -11.48
CA PRO A 13 -7.21 5.13 -11.70
C PRO A 13 -6.89 5.15 -13.20
N ARG A 14 -6.06 6.11 -13.62
CA ARG A 14 -5.63 6.25 -15.02
C ARG A 14 -4.14 5.93 -15.15
N GLU A 15 -3.77 5.41 -16.32
CA GLU A 15 -2.36 5.17 -16.67
C GLU A 15 -1.55 6.47 -16.56
N GLY A 16 -0.35 6.38 -15.99
CA GLY A 16 0.54 7.53 -15.80
C GLY A 16 0.18 8.48 -14.65
N GLN A 17 -0.91 8.21 -13.90
CA GLN A 17 -1.21 8.95 -12.68
C GLN A 17 -0.56 8.33 -11.45
N ILE A 18 -0.28 9.17 -10.47
CA ILE A 18 0.10 8.76 -9.11
C ILE A 18 -1.18 8.65 -8.29
N THR A 19 -1.39 7.48 -7.67
CA THR A 19 -2.55 7.19 -6.82
C THR A 19 -2.11 6.93 -5.38
N LEU A 20 -2.83 7.48 -4.41
CA LEU A 20 -2.60 7.25 -2.98
C LEU A 20 -3.57 6.18 -2.46
N ASP A 21 -3.04 5.08 -1.92
CA ASP A 21 -3.79 4.08 -1.16
C ASP A 21 -3.55 4.30 0.33
N ALA A 22 -4.47 5.01 0.99
CA ALA A 22 -4.37 5.39 2.40
C ALA A 22 -5.06 4.36 3.31
N GLY A 23 -4.28 3.73 4.19
CA GLY A 23 -4.72 2.55 4.92
C GLY A 23 -4.63 1.29 4.05
N CYS A 24 -3.54 1.16 3.30
CA CYS A 24 -3.38 0.13 2.27
C CYS A 24 -3.40 -1.31 2.84
N GLY A 25 -3.19 -1.48 4.13
CA GLY A 25 -3.10 -2.77 4.79
C GLY A 25 -2.05 -3.67 4.12
N THR A 26 -2.44 -4.90 3.78
CA THR A 26 -1.58 -5.86 3.06
C THR A 26 -1.66 -5.72 1.53
N GLY A 27 -2.27 -4.63 1.06
CA GLY A 27 -2.29 -4.12 -0.31
C GLY A 27 -3.21 -4.84 -1.28
N LEU A 28 -4.40 -5.25 -0.84
CA LEU A 28 -5.40 -5.82 -1.76
C LEU A 28 -5.80 -4.81 -2.85
N LEU A 29 -6.19 -3.59 -2.43
CA LEU A 29 -6.51 -2.51 -3.37
C LEU A 29 -5.25 -2.00 -4.08
N THR A 30 -4.13 -1.83 -3.37
CA THR A 30 -2.83 -1.44 -3.93
C THR A 30 -2.45 -2.26 -5.17
N THR A 31 -2.52 -3.60 -5.08
CA THR A 31 -2.16 -4.46 -6.21
C THR A 31 -3.13 -4.34 -7.39
N MET A 32 -4.40 -4.07 -7.11
CA MET A 32 -5.40 -3.85 -8.15
C MET A 32 -5.21 -2.50 -8.84
N LEU A 33 -4.92 -1.43 -8.09
CA LEU A 33 -4.54 -0.12 -8.63
C LEU A 33 -3.29 -0.21 -9.52
N ALA A 34 -2.24 -0.88 -9.04
CA ALA A 34 -1.00 -1.06 -9.79
C ALA A 34 -1.20 -1.82 -11.12
N SER A 35 -2.19 -2.71 -11.21
CA SER A 35 -2.48 -3.47 -12.44
C SER A 35 -2.90 -2.59 -13.63
N ARG A 36 -3.35 -1.35 -13.38
CA ARG A 36 -3.69 -0.37 -14.42
C ARG A 36 -2.52 0.53 -14.84
N LYS A 37 -1.28 0.15 -14.48
CA LYS A 37 -0.07 0.96 -14.71
C LYS A 37 -0.15 2.36 -14.07
N ALA A 38 -0.91 2.48 -13.00
CA ALA A 38 -0.81 3.63 -12.11
C ALA A 38 0.44 3.47 -11.23
N GLU A 39 1.15 4.58 -10.97
CA GLU A 39 2.12 4.61 -9.89
C GLU A 39 1.33 4.69 -8.57
N VAL A 40 1.62 3.81 -7.61
CA VAL A 40 0.84 3.74 -6.37
C VAL A 40 1.72 4.03 -5.17
N VAL A 41 1.38 5.10 -4.44
CA VAL A 41 1.91 5.40 -3.12
C VAL A 41 1.01 4.72 -2.09
N ALA A 42 1.52 3.70 -1.41
CA ALA A 42 0.77 2.94 -0.41
C ALA A 42 1.24 3.32 1.00
N ILE A 43 0.31 3.78 1.84
CA ILE A 43 0.61 4.18 3.22
C ILE A 43 -0.26 3.42 4.22
N ASP A 44 0.35 3.01 5.33
CA ASP A 44 -0.34 2.43 6.46
C ASP A 44 0.42 2.72 7.75
N VAL A 45 -0.29 2.88 8.86
CA VAL A 45 0.32 3.09 10.19
C VAL A 45 0.94 1.80 10.73
N SER A 46 0.48 0.64 10.27
CA SER A 46 0.94 -0.67 10.69
C SER A 46 2.18 -1.11 9.89
N ALA A 47 3.35 -0.96 10.50
CA ALA A 47 4.59 -1.51 9.94
C ALA A 47 4.50 -3.03 9.66
N GLY A 48 3.67 -3.77 10.41
CA GLY A 48 3.42 -5.19 10.18
C GLY A 48 2.71 -5.48 8.87
N GLN A 49 1.69 -4.68 8.52
CA GLN A 49 0.98 -4.80 7.26
C GLN A 49 1.86 -4.37 6.08
N LEU A 50 2.60 -3.27 6.21
CA LEU A 50 3.56 -2.84 5.20
C LEU A 50 4.63 -3.90 4.92
N ARG A 51 5.14 -4.60 5.94
CA ARG A 51 6.07 -5.73 5.73
C ARG A 51 5.44 -6.85 4.89
N GLN A 52 4.15 -7.16 5.09
CA GLN A 52 3.46 -8.17 4.28
C GLN A 52 3.23 -7.69 2.85
N LEU A 53 2.81 -6.43 2.68
CA LEU A 53 2.66 -5.81 1.36
C LEU A 53 3.98 -5.87 0.59
N ARG A 54 5.09 -5.43 1.19
CA ARG A 54 6.43 -5.45 0.58
C ARG A 54 6.86 -6.86 0.14
N LYS A 55 6.52 -7.90 0.89
CA LYS A 55 6.76 -9.28 0.45
C LYS A 55 5.99 -9.62 -0.83
N LYS A 56 4.75 -9.14 -0.96
CA LYS A 56 3.87 -9.34 -2.12
C LYS A 56 4.35 -8.55 -3.35
N ILE A 57 4.83 -7.32 -3.17
CA ILE A 57 5.24 -6.42 -4.26
C ILE A 57 6.75 -6.28 -4.42
N ARG A 58 7.54 -7.24 -3.93
CA ARG A 58 9.00 -7.14 -3.77
C ARG A 58 9.77 -6.63 -5.00
N ARG A 59 9.29 -6.90 -6.22
CA ARG A 59 9.93 -6.47 -7.48
C ARG A 59 9.62 -5.03 -7.89
N HIS A 60 8.72 -4.36 -7.17
CA HIS A 60 8.16 -3.04 -7.49
C HIS A 60 8.20 -2.09 -6.28
N ASP A 61 8.97 -2.42 -5.24
CA ASP A 61 9.00 -1.69 -3.96
C ASP A 61 10.05 -0.56 -3.98
N ASN A 62 9.58 0.68 -4.15
CA ASN A 62 10.37 1.88 -3.88
C ASN A 62 9.99 2.42 -2.48
N TYR A 63 10.67 1.90 -1.45
CA TYR A 63 10.31 2.18 -0.06
C TYR A 63 10.91 3.51 0.45
N TYR A 64 10.04 4.38 0.97
CA TYR A 64 10.43 5.60 1.66
C TYR A 64 9.91 5.58 3.11
N SER A 65 10.73 6.08 4.04
CA SER A 65 10.32 6.27 5.44
C SER A 65 10.33 7.76 5.76
N LEU A 66 9.18 8.30 6.12
CA LEU A 66 9.04 9.72 6.48
C LEU A 66 9.68 10.06 7.84
N ASN A 67 10.10 9.05 8.62
CA ASN A 67 10.78 9.21 9.91
C ASN A 67 11.67 7.99 10.23
N PRO A 68 12.82 7.82 9.56
CA PRO A 68 13.63 6.60 9.67
C PRO A 68 14.21 6.38 11.09
N GLY A 69 14.34 7.43 11.90
CA GLY A 69 14.85 7.36 13.27
C GLY A 69 13.83 6.92 14.33
N ARG A 70 12.52 6.91 14.01
CA ARG A 70 11.46 6.56 14.97
C ARG A 70 11.27 5.04 15.00
N ARG A 71 12.16 4.33 15.70
CA ARG A 71 12.00 2.88 15.97
C ARG A 71 10.65 2.64 16.69
N ASN A 72 9.79 1.80 16.11
CA ASN A 72 8.59 1.32 16.78
C ASN A 72 8.97 0.60 18.08
N LYS A 73 8.52 1.12 19.23
CA LYS A 73 8.69 0.52 20.56
C LYS A 73 7.84 -0.76 20.78
N THR A 74 7.52 -1.50 19.72
CA THR A 74 6.62 -2.66 19.77
C THR A 74 7.28 -3.88 19.17
N SER A 75 8.33 -4.34 19.84
CA SER A 75 8.82 -5.72 19.75
C SER A 75 9.28 -6.16 21.15
N ASN A 76 8.35 -6.11 22.11
CA ASN A 76 8.42 -6.93 23.32
C ASN A 76 7.03 -6.99 23.96
N LYS A 77 6.16 -7.86 23.43
CA LYS A 77 5.20 -8.55 24.29
C LYS A 77 5.70 -9.98 24.36
N ARG A 78 6.26 -10.30 25.53
CA ARG A 78 6.59 -11.65 25.99
C ARG A 78 5.35 -12.53 25.91
#